data_AF-A0AAD8C0N7-F1
#
_entry.id   AF-A0AAD8C0N7-F1
#
_cell.length_a   1.000
_cell.length_b   1.000
_cell.length_c   1.000
_cell.angle_alpha   90.00
_cell.angle_beta   90.00
_cell.angle_gamma   90.00
#
_symmetry.space_group_name_H-M   'P 1'
#
loop_
_entity.id
_entity.type
_entity.pdbx_description
1 polymer ?
#
loop_
_entity_poly.entity_id
_entity_poly.type
_entity_poly.pdbx_seq_one_letter_code
_entity_poly.pdbx_strand_id
1 'polypeptide(L)'
;MAETKSVITVSKPVVVFDPLIRYIVTIIVSLLLAQIVCVFGIVANVINIKLFRKLGYQDGVNVTLTALAINDLGALLSELAFLNSGNPFISEWDVVVSKVATGMISGYSQEYFVRVSSAVTTFAALERCLCVTRPLKVKSMITTKKAVMVNLCLFLIYLAYLYVQFIWIGLFT
;
A
#
# COMPACT_ATOMS: atom_id res chain seq x y z
N MET A 1 43.81 -32.52 -36.18
CA MET A 1 43.72 -31.18 -35.56
C MET A 1 42.23 -30.83 -35.43
N ALA A 2 41.81 -30.57 -34.18
CA ALA A 2 40.49 -30.10 -33.71
C ALA A 2 39.22 -30.94 -33.99
N GLU A 3 38.79 -31.68 -32.96
CA GLU A 3 37.42 -32.20 -32.81
C GLU A 3 36.69 -31.30 -31.78
N THR A 4 35.70 -30.55 -32.25
CA THR A 4 34.94 -29.57 -31.45
C THR A 4 33.99 -30.29 -30.49
N LYS A 5 34.34 -30.34 -29.20
CA LYS A 5 33.40 -30.78 -28.15
C LYS A 5 32.30 -29.74 -27.96
N SER A 6 31.07 -30.12 -28.30
CA SER A 6 29.86 -29.38 -27.95
C SER A 6 29.73 -29.30 -26.43
N VAL A 7 29.92 -28.10 -25.88
CA VAL A 7 29.65 -27.78 -24.48
C VAL A 7 28.12 -27.86 -24.29
N ILE A 8 27.65 -28.99 -23.77
CA ILE A 8 26.29 -29.12 -23.25
C ILE A 8 26.24 -28.24 -22.01
N THR A 9 25.68 -27.05 -22.14
CA THR A 9 25.31 -26.20 -21.01
C THR A 9 24.17 -26.88 -20.28
N VAL A 10 24.51 -27.64 -19.22
CA VAL A 10 23.54 -28.16 -18.26
C VAL A 10 22.84 -26.95 -17.65
N SER A 11 21.64 -26.66 -18.13
CA SER A 11 20.75 -25.66 -17.55
C SER A 11 20.58 -26.02 -16.07
N LYS A 12 20.98 -25.11 -15.18
CA LYS A 12 20.76 -25.25 -13.73
C LYS A 12 19.29 -25.66 -13.52
N PRO A 13 18.99 -26.68 -12.70
CA PRO A 13 17.61 -27.04 -12.42
C PRO A 13 16.91 -25.79 -11.88
N VAL A 14 15.90 -25.32 -12.62
CA VAL A 14 14.97 -24.32 -12.11
C VAL A 14 14.40 -24.93 -10.84
N VAL A 15 14.67 -24.32 -9.69
CA VAL A 15 14.11 -24.76 -8.41
C VAL A 15 12.61 -24.53 -8.49
N VAL A 16 11.90 -25.55 -8.98
CA VAL A 16 10.44 -25.61 -8.91
C VAL A 16 10.15 -25.91 -7.44
N PHE A 17 9.77 -24.87 -6.69
CA PHE A 17 9.26 -25.07 -5.34
C PHE A 17 8.12 -26.09 -5.41
N ASP A 18 8.17 -27.09 -4.52
CA ASP A 18 7.13 -28.08 -4.41
C ASP A 18 5.76 -27.36 -4.23
N PRO A 19 4.74 -27.67 -5.05
CA PRO A 19 3.43 -27.03 -4.98
C PRO A 19 2.82 -27.04 -3.57
N LEU A 20 3.07 -28.11 -2.79
CA LEU A 20 2.62 -28.22 -1.41
C LEU A 20 3.33 -27.21 -0.50
N ILE A 21 4.65 -27.07 -0.64
CA ILE A 21 5.43 -26.09 0.14
C ILE A 21 4.94 -24.68 -0.17
N ARG A 22 4.75 -24.34 -1.46
CA ARG A 22 4.22 -23.03 -1.87
C ARG A 22 2.85 -22.78 -1.27
N TYR A 23 1.97 -23.77 -1.27
CA TYR A 23 0.63 -23.67 -0.70
C TYR A 23 0.69 -23.41 0.81
N ILE A 24 1.45 -24.21 1.56
CA ILE A 24 1.60 -24.06 3.02
C ILE A 24 2.15 -22.67 3.38
N VAL A 25 3.21 -22.23 2.69
CA VAL A 25 3.79 -20.90 2.90
C VAL A 25 2.77 -19.79 2.63
N THR A 26 2.03 -19.90 1.52
CA THR A 26 1.01 -18.90 1.16
C THR A 26 -0.08 -18.81 2.23
N ILE A 27 -0.54 -19.95 2.75
CA ILE A 27 -1.54 -20.02 3.81
C ILE A 27 -1.03 -19.37 5.10
N ILE A 28 0.17 -19.73 5.55
CA ILE A 28 0.75 -19.16 6.78
C ILE A 28 0.94 -17.66 6.66
N VAL A 29 1.52 -17.19 5.56
CA VAL A 29 1.78 -15.76 5.35
C VAL A 29 0.47 -14.98 5.25
N SER A 30 -0.47 -15.45 4.43
CA SER A 30 -1.68 -14.68 4.11
C SER A 30 -2.74 -14.75 5.22
N LEU A 31 -2.89 -15.89 5.89
CA LEU A 31 -3.96 -16.10 6.88
C LEU A 31 -3.53 -15.82 8.32
N LEU A 32 -2.23 -15.78 8.61
CA LEU A 32 -1.74 -15.51 9.97
C LEU A 32 -0.91 -14.25 10.01
N LEU A 33 0.25 -14.25 9.36
CA LEU A 33 1.24 -13.17 9.52
C LEU A 33 0.71 -11.84 8.99
N ALA A 34 0.18 -11.82 7.77
CA ALA A 34 -0.34 -10.61 7.15
C ALA A 34 -1.56 -10.06 7.88
N GLN A 35 -2.45 -10.93 8.37
CA GLN A 35 -3.61 -10.56 9.18
C GLN A 35 -3.19 -9.85 10.49
N ILE A 36 -2.21 -10.41 11.20
CA ILE A 36 -1.68 -9.82 12.43
C ILE A 36 -1.08 -8.43 12.16
N VAL A 37 -0.28 -8.31 11.10
CA VAL A 37 0.33 -7.04 10.69
C VAL A 37 -0.76 -6.02 10.33
N CYS A 38 -1.81 -6.43 9.62
CA CYS A 38 -2.93 -5.56 9.27
C CYS A 38 -3.64 -5.02 10.53
N VAL A 39 -4.02 -5.90 11.45
CA VAL A 39 -4.71 -5.49 12.69
C VAL A 39 -3.84 -4.57 13.53
N PHE A 40 -2.57 -4.91 13.72
CA PHE A 40 -1.62 -4.07 14.45
C PHE A 40 -1.48 -2.69 13.79
N GLY A 41 -1.28 -2.65 12.48
CA GLY A 41 -1.15 -1.42 11.72
C GLY A 41 -2.41 -0.55 11.79
N ILE A 42 -3.61 -1.16 11.80
CA ILE A 42 -4.88 -0.43 11.95
C ILE A 42 -4.93 0.24 13.31
N VAL A 43 -4.65 -0.51 14.38
CA VAL A 43 -4.64 0.04 15.75
C VAL A 43 -3.63 1.18 15.87
N ALA A 44 -2.41 0.97 15.39
CA ALA A 44 -1.33 1.97 15.43
C ALA A 44 -1.72 3.25 14.68
N ASN A 45 -2.27 3.14 13.47
CA ASN A 45 -2.64 4.31 12.68
C ASN A 45 -3.88 5.04 13.24
N VAL A 46 -4.85 4.34 13.84
CA VAL A 46 -5.94 4.98 14.58
C VAL A 46 -5.40 5.80 15.76
N ILE A 47 -4.42 5.26 16.50
CA ILE A 47 -3.76 5.99 17.58
C ILE A 47 -3.03 7.23 17.03
N ASN A 48 -2.29 7.10 15.93
CA ASN A 48 -1.59 8.21 15.29
C ASN A 48 -2.55 9.34 14.90
N ILE A 49 -3.69 9.03 14.27
CA ILE A 49 -4.69 10.04 13.91
C ILE A 49 -5.22 10.78 15.15
N LYS A 50 -5.56 10.03 16.21
CA LYS A 50 -6.03 10.64 17.48
C LYS A 50 -4.95 11.52 18.11
N LEU A 51 -3.69 11.07 18.09
CA LEU A 51 -2.54 11.80 18.63
C LEU A 51 -2.31 13.10 17.87
N PHE A 52 -2.23 13.07 16.53
CA PHE A 52 -2.01 14.27 15.73
C PHE A 52 -3.18 15.26 15.83
N ARG A 53 -4.42 14.76 15.94
CA ARG A 53 -5.58 15.62 16.23
C ARG A 53 -5.44 16.30 17.59
N LYS A 54 -4.92 15.60 18.62
CA LYS A 54 -4.69 16.17 19.96
C LYS A 54 -3.54 17.18 19.99
N LEU A 55 -2.48 16.95 19.22
CA LEU A 55 -1.36 17.90 19.06
C LEU A 55 -1.78 19.19 18.34
N GLY A 56 -2.82 19.11 17.52
CA GLY A 56 -3.35 20.23 16.76
C GLY A 56 -2.62 20.42 15.43
N TYR A 57 -3.35 20.89 14.42
CA TYR A 57 -2.84 21.13 13.06
C TYR A 57 -2.21 22.52 12.93
N GLN A 58 -1.38 22.89 13.92
CA GLN A 58 -0.73 24.21 13.96
C GLN A 58 0.41 24.33 12.94
N ASP A 59 0.97 23.19 12.53
CA ASP A 59 2.03 23.05 11.54
C ASP A 59 1.63 22.05 10.45
N GLY A 60 2.20 22.22 9.24
CA GLY A 60 1.92 21.34 8.11
C GLY A 60 2.34 19.89 8.33
N VAL A 61 3.36 19.66 9.17
CA VAL A 61 3.89 18.32 9.42
C VAL A 61 2.86 17.42 10.08
N ASN A 62 2.15 17.90 11.11
CA ASN A 62 1.09 17.12 11.76
C ASN A 62 -0.07 16.81 10.82
N VAL A 63 -0.37 17.70 9.85
CA VAL A 63 -1.35 17.43 8.80
C VAL A 63 -0.87 16.31 7.88
N THR A 64 0.36 16.40 7.38
CA THR A 64 0.94 15.39 6.49
C THR A 64 1.01 14.02 7.17
N LEU A 65 1.42 13.97 8.44
CA LEU A 65 1.45 12.71 9.21
C LEU A 65 0.03 12.15 9.46
N THR A 66 -0.97 13.01 9.63
CA THR A 66 -2.37 12.57 9.71
C THR A 66 -2.84 12.01 8.37
N ALA A 67 -2.53 12.68 7.26
CA ALA A 67 -2.86 12.21 5.92
C ALA A 67 -2.21 10.85 5.63
N LEU A 68 -0.95 10.66 6.04
CA LEU A 68 -0.24 9.39 5.94
C LEU A 68 -0.96 8.29 6.74
N ALA A 69 -1.30 8.56 8.00
CA ALA A 69 -1.99 7.58 8.85
C ALA A 69 -3.39 7.21 8.32
N ILE A 70 -4.14 8.16 7.76
CA ILE A 70 -5.42 7.89 7.08
C ILE A 70 -5.21 6.96 5.89
N ASN A 71 -4.17 7.22 5.11
CA ASN A 71 -3.88 6.47 3.91
C ASN A 71 -3.41 5.04 4.21
N ASP A 72 -2.57 4.88 5.24
CA ASP A 72 -2.16 3.57 5.75
C ASP A 72 -3.36 2.76 6.28
N LEU A 73 -4.35 3.39 6.92
CA LEU A 73 -5.60 2.70 7.28
C LEU A 73 -6.34 2.17 6.06
N GLY A 74 -6.47 2.98 5.01
CA GLY A 74 -7.09 2.56 3.75
C GLY A 74 -6.35 1.37 3.12
N ALA A 75 -5.02 1.42 3.09
CA ALA A 75 -4.19 0.32 2.58
C ALA A 75 -4.41 -0.97 3.38
N LEU A 76 -4.38 -0.91 4.71
CA LEU A 76 -4.50 -2.08 5.57
C LEU A 76 -5.91 -2.68 5.55
N LEU A 77 -6.95 -1.85 5.45
CA LEU A 77 -8.33 -2.34 5.29
C LEU A 77 -8.54 -3.00 3.92
N SER A 78 -7.96 -2.44 2.86
CA SER A 78 -8.00 -3.01 1.52
C SER A 78 -7.22 -4.33 1.45
N GLU A 79 -6.04 -4.39 2.06
CA GLU A 79 -5.24 -5.61 2.21
C GLU A 79 -6.04 -6.68 2.98
N LEU A 80 -6.69 -6.31 4.08
CA LEU A 80 -7.51 -7.24 4.86
C LEU A 80 -8.65 -7.84 4.02
N ALA A 81 -9.34 -7.02 3.24
CA ALA A 81 -10.38 -7.49 2.32
C ALA A 81 -9.80 -8.41 1.24
N PHE A 82 -8.62 -8.08 0.70
CA PHE A 82 -7.94 -8.90 -0.30
C PHE A 82 -7.54 -10.28 0.25
N LEU A 83 -6.91 -10.33 1.43
CA LEU A 83 -6.50 -11.58 2.09
C LEU A 83 -7.72 -12.48 2.39
N ASN A 84 -8.83 -11.90 2.81
CA ASN A 84 -10.06 -12.66 3.06
C ASN A 84 -10.72 -13.15 1.76
N SER A 85 -10.61 -12.41 0.67
CA SER A 85 -11.09 -12.87 -0.65
C SER A 85 -10.33 -14.11 -1.15
N GLY A 86 -9.05 -14.24 -0.83
CA GLY A 86 -8.24 -15.42 -1.15
C GLY A 86 -8.31 -16.56 -0.14
N ASN A 87 -9.08 -16.41 0.94
CA ASN A 87 -9.09 -17.37 2.04
C ASN A 87 -9.87 -18.65 1.65
N PRO A 88 -9.25 -19.85 1.66
CA PRO A 88 -9.94 -21.10 1.33
C PRO A 88 -10.97 -21.54 2.37
N PHE A 89 -10.91 -21.01 3.60
CA PHE A 89 -11.86 -21.33 4.67
C PHE A 89 -13.13 -20.48 4.63
N ILE A 90 -13.20 -19.47 3.76
CA ILE A 90 -14.41 -18.65 3.54
C ILE A 90 -15.09 -19.14 2.27
N SER A 91 -16.32 -19.65 2.40
CA SER A 91 -17.11 -20.10 1.26
C SER A 91 -17.66 -18.91 0.46
N GLU A 92 -17.88 -19.09 -0.85
CA GLU A 92 -18.58 -18.07 -1.66
C GLU A 92 -20.01 -17.83 -1.16
N TRP A 93 -20.61 -18.82 -0.51
CA TRP A 93 -21.96 -18.69 0.07
C TRP A 93 -22.00 -17.82 1.34
N ASP A 94 -20.84 -17.58 1.96
CA ASP A 94 -20.74 -16.81 3.21
C ASP A 94 -20.56 -15.30 2.96
N VAL A 95 -20.39 -14.88 1.71
CA VAL A 95 -20.08 -13.49 1.33
C VAL A 95 -21.22 -12.85 0.54
N VAL A 96 -21.50 -11.59 0.83
CA VAL A 96 -22.53 -10.80 0.13
C VAL A 96 -22.08 -10.41 -1.29
N VAL A 97 -20.77 -10.28 -1.49
CA VAL A 97 -20.13 -9.95 -2.76
C VAL A 97 -19.19 -11.09 -3.12
N SER A 98 -19.18 -11.52 -4.39
CA SER A 98 -18.29 -12.58 -4.88
C SER A 98 -16.84 -12.33 -4.48
N LYS A 99 -16.13 -13.37 -4.04
CA LYS A 99 -14.73 -13.23 -3.61
C LYS A 99 -13.84 -12.70 -4.73
N VAL A 100 -14.12 -13.05 -5.99
CA VAL A 100 -13.40 -12.51 -7.16
C VAL A 100 -13.57 -11.00 -7.26
N ALA A 101 -14.80 -10.51 -7.18
CA ALA A 101 -15.10 -9.08 -7.23
C ALA A 101 -14.48 -8.33 -6.05
N THR A 102 -14.60 -8.89 -4.83
CA THR A 102 -13.97 -8.34 -3.63
C THR A 102 -12.46 -8.25 -3.80
N GLY A 103 -11.81 -9.34 -4.24
CA GLY A 103 -10.36 -9.39 -4.44
C GLY A 103 -9.86 -8.40 -5.49
N MET A 104 -10.59 -8.23 -6.60
CA MET A 104 -10.25 -7.22 -7.59
C MET A 104 -10.36 -5.80 -7.00
N ILE A 105 -11.50 -5.44 -6.43
CA ILE A 105 -11.74 -4.10 -5.87
C ILE A 105 -10.73 -3.78 -4.77
N SER A 106 -10.50 -4.73 -3.86
CA SER A 106 -9.58 -4.54 -2.74
C SER A 106 -8.13 -4.48 -3.18
N GLY A 107 -7.73 -5.28 -4.17
CA GLY A 107 -6.38 -5.24 -4.74
C GLY A 107 -6.06 -3.88 -5.38
N TYR A 108 -6.96 -3.36 -6.22
CA TYR A 108 -6.79 -2.02 -6.82
C TYR A 108 -6.82 -0.90 -5.78
N SER A 109 -7.69 -1.02 -4.77
CA SER A 109 -7.76 -0.06 -3.68
C SER A 109 -6.46 -0.04 -2.87
N GLN A 110 -5.90 -1.22 -2.57
CA GLN A 110 -4.64 -1.36 -1.86
C GLN A 110 -3.49 -0.69 -2.64
N GLU A 111 -3.38 -0.96 -3.95
CA GLU A 111 -2.38 -0.35 -4.82
C GLU A 111 -2.47 1.18 -4.83
N TYR A 112 -3.69 1.73 -4.88
CA TYR A 112 -3.93 3.16 -4.78
C TYR A 112 -3.38 3.71 -3.46
N PHE A 113 -3.77 3.13 -2.32
CA PHE A 113 -3.33 3.60 -1.03
C PHE A 113 -1.81 3.47 -0.88
N VAL A 114 -1.18 2.34 -1.20
CA VAL A 114 0.28 2.18 -1.09
C VAL A 114 1.04 3.27 -1.88
N ARG A 115 0.57 3.61 -3.08
CA ARG A 115 1.18 4.68 -3.90
C ARG A 115 1.04 6.05 -3.27
N VAL A 116 -0.15 6.39 -2.77
CA VAL A 116 -0.36 7.66 -2.07
C VAL A 116 0.50 7.72 -0.80
N SER A 117 0.59 6.65 -0.01
CA SER A 117 1.44 6.60 1.20
C SER A 117 2.90 6.86 0.84
N SER A 118 3.38 6.29 -0.27
CA SER A 118 4.76 6.50 -0.73
C SER A 118 5.03 7.98 -1.08
N ALA A 119 4.09 8.63 -1.75
CA ALA A 119 4.21 10.04 -2.14
C ALA A 119 4.09 10.97 -0.92
N VAL A 120 3.14 10.71 -0.02
CA VAL A 120 2.96 11.47 1.22
C VAL A 120 4.17 11.30 2.13
N THR A 121 4.74 10.10 2.23
CA THR A 121 5.97 9.83 3.00
C THR A 121 7.15 10.61 2.44
N THR A 122 7.29 10.64 1.12
CA THR A 122 8.32 11.43 0.44
C THR A 122 8.15 12.92 0.75
N PHE A 123 6.93 13.43 0.69
CA PHE A 123 6.62 14.81 1.07
C PHE A 123 6.93 15.08 2.54
N ALA A 124 6.53 14.19 3.46
CA ALA A 124 6.83 14.32 4.89
C ALA A 124 8.34 14.37 5.16
N ALA A 125 9.13 13.54 4.47
CA ALA A 125 10.58 13.56 4.57
C ALA A 125 11.18 14.89 4.09
N LEU A 126 10.67 15.42 2.98
CA LEU A 126 11.04 16.74 2.47
C LEU A 126 10.67 17.86 3.46
N GLU A 127 9.48 17.80 4.07
CA GLU A 127 9.08 18.75 5.11
C GLU A 127 10.07 18.73 6.29
N ARG A 128 10.41 17.54 6.80
CA ARG A 128 11.39 17.38 7.90
C ARG A 128 12.77 17.91 7.52
N CYS A 129 13.24 17.67 6.29
CA CYS A 129 14.50 18.20 5.81
C CYS A 129 14.51 19.74 5.73
N LEU A 130 13.42 20.35 5.25
CA LEU A 130 13.29 21.80 5.16
C LEU A 130 13.22 22.47 6.55
N CYS A 131 12.60 21.81 7.53
CA CYS A 131 12.58 22.27 8.92
C CYS A 131 13.99 22.42 9.50
N VAL A 132 14.91 21.52 9.16
CA VAL A 132 16.30 21.54 9.66
C VAL A 132 17.17 22.48 8.83
N THR A 133 17.07 22.42 7.50
CA THR A 133 17.97 23.15 6.59
C THR A 133 17.61 24.63 6.45
N ARG A 134 16.33 25.02 6.60
CA ARG A 134 15.86 26.40 6.44
C ARG A 134 14.87 26.84 7.53
N PRO A 135 15.30 26.87 8.80
CA PRO A 135 14.40 27.13 9.94
C PRO A 135 13.70 28.51 9.88
N LEU A 136 14.34 29.52 9.28
CA LEU A 136 13.76 30.88 9.16
C LEU A 136 12.72 31.02 8.04
N LYS A 137 12.69 30.11 7.06
CA LYS A 137 11.73 30.13 5.94
C LYS A 137 10.64 29.07 6.09
N VAL A 138 10.82 28.09 6.98
CA VAL A 138 9.90 26.96 7.11
C VAL A 138 8.48 27.37 7.52
N LYS A 139 8.33 28.32 8.45
CA LYS A 139 7.00 28.84 8.86
C LYS A 139 6.24 29.54 7.72
N SER A 140 6.95 30.04 6.71
CA SER A 140 6.35 30.63 5.51
C SER A 140 6.14 29.61 4.40
N MET A 141 7.04 28.62 4.26
CA MET A 141 6.98 27.62 3.19
C MET A 141 5.99 26.49 3.47
N ILE A 142 5.97 25.95 4.70
CA ILE A 142 5.15 24.80 5.11
C ILE A 142 4.08 25.30 6.07
N THR A 143 3.07 25.97 5.50
CA THR A 143 1.86 26.33 6.25
C THR A 143 0.86 25.17 6.20
N THR A 144 0.02 25.04 7.23
CA THR A 144 -1.05 24.04 7.31
C THR A 144 -1.89 24.01 6.01
N LYS A 145 -2.23 25.17 5.46
CA LYS A 145 -3.01 25.28 4.21
C LYS A 145 -2.28 24.67 3.01
N LYS A 146 -0.97 24.89 2.90
CA LYS A 146 -0.16 24.33 1.79
C LYS A 146 -0.01 22.81 1.95
N ALA A 147 0.23 22.32 3.17
CA ALA A 147 0.29 20.89 3.43
C ALA A 147 -1.04 20.19 3.08
N VAL A 148 -2.18 20.76 3.51
CA VAL A 148 -3.52 20.23 3.11
C VAL A 148 -3.65 20.20 1.59
N MET A 149 -3.33 21.30 0.91
CA MET A 149 -3.44 21.39 -0.55
C MET A 149 -2.56 20.37 -1.28
N VAL A 150 -1.30 20.20 -0.85
CA VAL A 150 -0.38 19.21 -1.44
C VAL A 150 -0.91 17.79 -1.25
N ASN A 151 -1.32 17.43 -0.01
CA ASN A 151 -1.88 16.10 0.26
C ASN A 151 -3.15 15.86 -0.57
N LEU A 152 -4.07 16.83 -0.65
CA LEU A 152 -5.26 16.74 -1.50
C LEU A 152 -4.91 16.53 -2.98
N CYS A 153 -3.94 17.27 -3.51
CA CYS A 153 -3.47 17.08 -4.89
C CYS A 153 -2.93 15.66 -5.10
N LEU A 154 -2.15 15.12 -4.16
CA LEU A 154 -1.67 13.74 -4.23
C LEU A 154 -2.85 12.75 -4.29
N PHE A 155 -3.83 12.88 -3.38
CA PHE A 155 -5.01 12.02 -3.38
C PHE A 155 -5.74 12.05 -4.73
N LEU A 156 -5.94 13.23 -5.32
CA LEU A 156 -6.65 13.40 -6.59
C LEU A 156 -5.86 12.86 -7.79
N ILE A 157 -4.55 13.10 -7.85
CA ILE A 157 -3.70 12.63 -8.96
C ILE A 157 -3.70 11.09 -9.01
N TYR A 158 -3.51 10.45 -7.86
CA TYR A 158 -3.53 8.98 -7.81
C TYR A 158 -4.94 8.41 -8.00
N LEU A 159 -6.00 9.16 -7.66
CA LEU A 159 -7.38 8.72 -7.89
C LEU A 159 -7.71 8.76 -9.38
N ALA A 160 -7.25 9.80 -10.09
CA ALA A 160 -7.35 9.86 -11.55
C ALA A 160 -6.57 8.72 -12.21
N TYR A 161 -5.37 8.39 -11.70
CA TYR A 161 -4.59 7.24 -12.17
C TYR A 161 -5.33 5.91 -11.98
N LEU A 162 -5.94 5.71 -10.80
CA LEU A 162 -6.76 4.54 -10.50
C LEU A 162 -7.96 4.43 -11.46
N TYR A 163 -8.64 5.54 -11.72
CA TYR A 163 -9.77 5.58 -12.65
C TYR A 163 -9.38 5.17 -14.08
N VAL A 164 -8.22 5.63 -14.56
CA VAL A 164 -7.68 5.21 -15.86
C VAL A 164 -7.43 3.70 -15.90
N GLN A 165 -6.90 3.10 -14.82
CA GLN A 165 -6.71 1.65 -14.75
C GLN A 165 -8.04 0.90 -14.83
N PHE A 166 -9.07 1.33 -14.10
CA PHE A 166 -10.39 0.70 -14.13
C PHE A 166 -11.05 0.74 -15.51
N ILE A 167 -10.98 1.88 -16.22
CA ILE A 167 -11.48 1.97 -17.60
C ILE A 167 -10.74 0.98 -18.50
N TRP A 168 -9.41 0.92 -18.37
CA TRP A 168 -8.59 0.08 -19.21
C TRP A 168 -9.00 -1.39 -19.05
N ILE A 169 -9.15 -1.87 -17.82
CA ILE A 169 -9.59 -3.25 -17.55
C ILE A 169 -10.99 -3.51 -18.11
N GLY A 170 -11.95 -2.62 -17.85
CA GLY A 170 -13.32 -2.76 -18.34
C GLY A 170 -13.45 -2.75 -19.87
N LEU A 171 -12.43 -2.29 -20.60
CA LEU A 171 -12.38 -2.35 -22.06
C LEU A 171 -11.88 -3.72 -22.58
N PHE A 172 -11.17 -4.49 -21.76
CA PHE A 172 -10.57 -5.79 -22.12
C PHE A 172 -11.24 -6.99 -21.42
N THR A 173 -12.28 -6.77 -20.62
CA THR A 173 -13.14 -7.83 -20.04
C THR A 173 -14.46 -7.89 -20.78
#